data_AF-A3J965-F1
#
_entry.id   AF-A3J965-F1
#
_cell.length_a   1.000
_cell.length_b   1.000
_cell.length_c   1.000
_cell.angle_alpha   90.00
_cell.angle_beta   90.00
_cell.angle_gamma   90.00
#
_symmetry.space_group_name_H-M   'P 1'
#
loop_
_entity.id
_entity.type
_entity.pdbx_description
1 polymer ?
#
loop_
_entity_poly.entity_id
_entity_poly.type
_entity_poly.pdbx_seq_one_letter_code
_entity_poly.pdbx_strand_id
1 'polypeptide(L)'
;MGKITQTPMSGFDLFWLRMDTPENPMMISSVLIFDAPIAIADLKRVLNERFLKFRRFRQRVVEKSSKVYWQNDPLFNLDNHVHRRAQPGPKKPC
;
A
#
# COMPACT_ATOMS: atom_id res chain seq x y z
N MET A 1 -17.40 9.74 13.73
CA MET A 1 -17.42 8.34 13.23
C MET A 1 -17.44 8.36 11.70
N GLY A 2 -16.33 8.07 11.02
CA GLY A 2 -16.27 8.09 9.55
C GLY A 2 -17.15 6.99 8.95
N LYS A 3 -17.98 7.32 7.94
CA LYS A 3 -18.91 6.38 7.31
C LYS A 3 -18.13 5.24 6.63
N ILE A 4 -18.31 4.01 7.12
CA ILE A 4 -17.70 2.82 6.51
C ILE A 4 -18.35 2.62 5.14
N THR A 5 -17.62 2.94 4.07
CA THR A 5 -18.08 2.77 2.70
C THR A 5 -17.47 1.49 2.14
N GLN A 6 -18.32 0.56 1.69
CA GLN A 6 -17.92 -0.69 1.06
C GLN A 6 -18.29 -0.68 -0.42
N THR A 7 -17.42 -1.27 -1.25
CA THR A 7 -17.68 -1.47 -2.67
C THR A 7 -17.31 -2.91 -3.03
N PRO A 8 -18.20 -3.68 -3.69
CA PRO A 8 -17.88 -5.03 -4.15
C PRO A 8 -16.60 -5.03 -4.99
N MET A 9 -15.75 -6.02 -4.80
CA MET A 9 -14.53 -6.18 -5.58
C MET A 9 -14.87 -6.58 -7.02
N SER A 10 -14.15 -6.02 -8.00
CA SER A 10 -14.32 -6.41 -9.41
C SER A 10 -13.81 -7.84 -9.65
N GLY A 11 -14.24 -8.48 -10.74
CA GLY A 11 -13.78 -9.82 -11.09
C GLY A 11 -12.26 -9.89 -11.32
N PHE A 12 -11.68 -8.85 -11.93
CA PHE A 12 -10.24 -8.77 -12.15
C PHE A 12 -9.49 -8.62 -10.83
N ASP A 13 -9.88 -7.67 -9.97
CA ASP A 13 -9.27 -7.50 -8.64
C ASP A 13 -9.34 -8.80 -7.82
N LEU A 14 -10.47 -9.51 -7.89
CA LEU A 14 -10.66 -10.79 -7.20
C LEU A 14 -9.74 -11.89 -7.75
N PHE A 15 -9.48 -11.89 -9.05
CA PHE A 15 -8.52 -12.80 -9.66
C PHE A 15 -7.11 -12.55 -9.15
N TRP A 16 -6.64 -11.29 -9.11
CA TRP A 16 -5.35 -10.94 -8.51
C TRP A 16 -5.26 -11.36 -7.04
N LEU A 17 -6.30 -11.07 -6.25
CA LEU A 17 -6.32 -11.44 -4.83
C LEU A 17 -6.25 -12.96 -4.61
N ARG A 18 -6.91 -13.76 -5.45
CA ARG A 18 -6.91 -15.22 -5.31
C ARG A 18 -5.62 -15.89 -5.76
N MET A 19 -4.86 -15.24 -6.63
CA MET A 19 -3.56 -15.74 -7.08
C MET A 19 -2.40 -15.32 -6.17
N ASP A 20 -2.63 -14.36 -5.28
CA ASP A 20 -1.63 -13.86 -4.33
C ASP A 20 -1.34 -14.93 -3.27
N THR A 21 -0.19 -15.60 -3.40
CA THR A 21 0.32 -16.57 -2.43
C THR A 21 1.74 -16.20 -2.02
N PRO A 22 2.27 -16.72 -0.90
CA PRO A 22 3.65 -16.48 -0.51
C PRO A 22 4.68 -16.87 -1.58
N GLU A 23 4.37 -17.90 -2.38
CA GLU A 23 5.20 -18.39 -3.48
C GLU A 23 4.99 -17.60 -4.79
N ASN A 24 3.87 -16.89 -4.92
CA ASN A 24 3.49 -16.10 -6.08
C ASN A 24 2.90 -14.74 -5.65
N PRO A 25 3.75 -13.81 -5.17
CA PRO A 25 3.28 -12.50 -4.71
C PRO A 25 2.82 -11.67 -5.90
N MET A 26 1.56 -11.25 -5.89
CA MET A 26 0.92 -10.50 -6.96
C MET A 26 1.06 -8.99 -6.78
N MET A 27 2.13 -8.55 -6.10
CA MET A 27 2.42 -7.16 -5.77
C MET A 27 3.29 -6.49 -6.83
N ILE A 28 2.81 -5.39 -7.40
CA ILE A 28 3.61 -4.56 -8.32
C ILE A 28 4.56 -3.68 -7.51
N SER A 29 5.85 -3.75 -7.83
CA SER A 29 6.91 -2.96 -7.19
C SER A 29 7.62 -2.05 -8.19
N SER A 30 8.15 -0.93 -7.71
CA SER A 30 8.94 0.00 -8.53
C SER A 30 10.10 0.55 -7.72
N VAL A 31 11.26 0.70 -8.37
CA VAL A 31 12.46 1.32 -7.79
C VAL A 31 12.66 2.68 -8.44
N LEU A 32 12.78 3.72 -7.62
CA LEU A 32 13.02 5.09 -8.07
C LEU A 32 14.42 5.51 -7.64
N ILE A 33 15.18 6.06 -8.59
CA ILE A 33 16.53 6.57 -8.38
C ILE A 33 16.47 8.09 -8.50
N PHE A 34 17.13 8.79 -7.59
CA PHE A 34 17.15 10.25 -7.52
C PHE A 34 18.59 10.73 -7.37
N ASP A 35 18.90 11.89 -7.97
CA ASP A 35 20.24 12.48 -7.92
C ASP A 35 20.62 12.98 -6.51
N ALA A 36 19.62 13.25 -5.67
CA ALA A 36 19.80 13.72 -4.30
C ALA A 36 18.85 13.00 -3.32
N PRO A 37 19.20 12.92 -2.02
CA PRO A 37 18.32 12.34 -1.00
C PRO A 37 17.00 13.11 -0.88
N ILE A 38 15.90 12.36 -0.80
CA ILE A 38 14.56 12.93 -0.57
C ILE A 38 14.26 13.00 0.93
N ALA A 39 13.84 14.17 1.40
CA ALA A 39 13.29 14.31 2.74
C ALA A 39 11.96 13.55 2.86
N ILE A 40 11.83 12.70 3.88
CA ILE A 40 10.62 11.88 4.09
C ILE A 40 9.35 12.74 4.22
N ALA A 41 9.46 13.94 4.79
CA ALA A 41 8.34 14.88 4.88
C ALA A 41 7.81 15.30 3.49
N ASP A 42 8.70 15.58 2.54
CA ASP A 42 8.32 15.93 1.17
C ASP A 42 7.70 14.75 0.44
N LEU A 43 8.26 13.55 0.59
CA LEU A 43 7.66 12.34 0.04
C LEU A 43 6.23 12.14 0.57
N LYS A 44 6.03 12.25 1.88
CA LYS A 44 4.70 12.13 2.49
C LYS A 44 3.73 13.19 1.98
N ARG A 45 4.19 14.43 1.79
CA ARG A 45 3.38 15.51 1.21
C ARG A 45 2.92 15.15 -0.21
N VAL A 46 3.85 14.70 -1.06
CA VAL A 46 3.52 14.27 -2.44
C VAL A 46 2.53 13.09 -2.45
N LEU A 47 2.73 12.09 -1.59
CA LEU A 47 1.80 10.96 -1.48
C LEU A 47 0.40 11.41 -1.05
N ASN A 48 0.30 12.30 -0.06
CA ASN A 48 -0.98 12.89 0.36
C ASN A 48 -1.66 13.65 -0.79
N GLU A 49 -0.93 14.51 -1.49
CA GLU A 49 -1.49 15.41 -2.50
C GLU A 49 -1.81 14.71 -3.83
N ARG A 50 -1.06 13.67 -4.20
CA ARG A 50 -1.17 13.02 -5.51
C ARG A 50 -1.80 11.63 -5.45
N PHE A 51 -1.42 10.81 -4.49
CA PHE A 51 -1.86 9.42 -4.42
C PHE A 51 -3.16 9.28 -3.61
N LEU A 52 -3.25 9.91 -2.44
CA LEU A 52 -4.42 9.73 -1.56
C LEU A 52 -5.71 10.37 -2.11
N LYS A 53 -5.63 11.16 -3.18
CA LYS A 53 -6.78 11.56 -3.98
C LYS A 53 -7.55 10.35 -4.51
N PHE A 54 -6.87 9.27 -4.88
CA PHE A 54 -7.51 8.03 -5.28
C PHE A 54 -7.95 7.24 -4.04
N ARG A 55 -9.25 6.93 -3.96
CA ARG A 55 -9.84 6.24 -2.80
C ARG A 55 -9.17 4.90 -2.51
N ARG A 56 -8.68 4.20 -3.54
CA ARG A 56 -8.10 2.85 -3.41
C ARG A 56 -6.92 2.79 -2.43
N PHE A 57 -6.08 3.84 -2.34
CA PHE A 57 -4.96 3.88 -1.39
C PHE A 57 -5.38 3.98 0.08
N ARG A 58 -6.65 4.30 0.34
CA ARG A 58 -7.23 4.41 1.69
C ARG A 58 -8.20 3.28 1.98
N GLN A 59 -8.13 2.20 1.21
CA GLN A 59 -9.03 1.06 1.33
C GLN A 59 -8.27 -0.19 1.73
N ARG A 60 -8.95 -1.04 2.49
CA ARG A 60 -8.52 -2.40 2.83
C ARG A 60 -9.49 -3.42 2.27
N VAL A 61 -9.00 -4.64 2.08
CA VAL A 61 -9.83 -5.79 1.72
C VAL A 61 -10.58 -6.27 2.95
N VAL A 62 -11.87 -6.56 2.79
CA VAL A 62 -12.71 -7.17 3.83
C VAL A 62 -13.54 -8.28 3.21
N GLU A 63 -13.49 -9.45 3.83
CA GLU A 63 -14.30 -10.60 3.46
C GLU A 63 -15.53 -10.70 4.37
N LYS A 64 -16.72 -10.85 3.79
CA LYS A 64 -17.98 -11.05 4.50
C LYS A 64 -18.85 -12.05 3.76
N SER A 65 -19.25 -13.12 4.43
CA SER A 65 -20.19 -14.13 3.89
C SER A 65 -19.80 -14.57 2.47
N SER A 66 -18.54 -14.96 2.30
CA SER A 66 -17.95 -15.42 1.02
C SER A 66 -17.88 -14.38 -0.10
N LYS A 67 -18.12 -13.09 0.19
CA LYS A 67 -17.93 -11.96 -0.73
C LYS A 67 -16.78 -11.09 -0.26
N VAL A 68 -16.03 -10.54 -1.22
CA VAL A 68 -14.89 -9.67 -0.97
C VAL A 68 -15.23 -8.23 -1.34
N TYR A 69 -14.88 -7.30 -0.47
CA TYR A 69 -15.16 -5.88 -0.61
C TYR A 69 -13.91 -5.04 -0.42
N TRP A 70 -13.87 -3.94 -1.17
CA TRP A 70 -13.02 -2.81 -0.86
C TRP A 70 -13.72 -1.93 0.18
N GLN A 71 -13.10 -1.72 1.32
CA GLN A 71 -13.65 -0.91 2.40
C GLN A 71 -12.69 0.23 2.75
N ASN A 72 -13.20 1.46 2.88
CA ASN A 72 -12.37 2.55 3.44
C ASN A 72 -11.85 2.16 4.82
N ASP A 73 -10.54 2.31 5.04
CA ASP A 73 -9.92 2.02 6.31
C ASP A 73 -10.21 3.17 7.32
N PRO A 74 -10.98 2.91 8.39
CA PRO A 74 -11.32 3.94 9.37
C PRO A 74 -10.11 4.42 10.20
N LEU A 75 -9.03 3.64 10.23
CA LEU A 75 -7.80 3.94 10.97
C LEU A 75 -6.62 4.20 10.02
N PHE A 76 -6.91 4.56 8.76
CA PHE A 76 -5.88 4.82 7.76
C PHE A 76 -4.89 5.87 8.27
N ASN A 77 -3.62 5.50 8.27
CA ASN A 77 -2.52 6.40 8.60
C ASN A 77 -1.37 6.18 7.62
N LEU A 78 -0.97 7.22 6.89
CA LEU A 78 0.11 7.18 5.90
C LEU A 78 1.45 6.72 6.51
N ASP A 79 1.68 7.00 7.79
CA ASP A 79 2.91 6.63 8.47
C ASP A 79 3.08 5.10 8.63
N ASN A 80 1.97 4.35 8.58
CA ASN A 80 2.01 2.88 8.57
C ASN A 80 2.49 2.32 7.22
N HIS A 81 2.50 3.13 6.16
CA HIS A 81 2.85 2.72 4.80
C HIS A 81 4.20 3.27 4.33
N VAL A 82 4.72 4.31 4.98
CA VAL A 82 6.01 4.93 4.63
C VAL A 82 7.07 4.52 5.65
N HIS A 83 8.05 3.77 5.17
CA HIS A 83 9.11 3.24 6.01
C HIS A 83 10.48 3.72 5.53
N ARG A 84 11.22 4.39 6.41
CA ARG A 84 12.65 4.62 6.20
C ARG A 84 13.41 3.41 6.71
N ARG A 85 14.25 2.81 5.87
CA ARG A 85 15.17 1.73 6.24
C ARG A 85 16.57 2.14 5.81
N ALA A 86 17.53 2.00 6.72
CA ALA A 86 18.93 2.04 6.37
C ALA A 86 19.36 0.60 6.05
N GLN A 87 20.13 0.42 4.99
CA GLN A 87 20.77 -0.85 4.76
C GLN A 87 21.90 -1.01 5.81
N PRO A 88 22.03 -2.18 6.47
CA PRO A 88 23.22 -2.43 7.28
C PRO A 88 24.45 -2.27 6.38
N GLY A 89 25.47 -1.59 6.90
CA GLY A 89 26.73 -1.38 6.18
C GLY A 89 27.34 -2.70 5.71
N PRO A 90 28.26 -2.65 4.73
CA PRO A 90 28.91 -3.86 4.23
C PRO A 90 29.48 -4.65 5.42
N LYS A 91 29.10 -5.92 5.53
CA LYS A 91 29.76 -6.83 6.46
C LYS A 91 31.23 -6.85 6.08
N LYS A 92 32.11 -6.34 6.96
CA LYS A 92 33.55 -6.56 6.79
C LYS A 92 33.77 -8.08 6.76
N PRO A 93 34.52 -8.61 5.77
CA PRO A 93 34.90 -10.01 5.83
C PRO A 93 35.71 -10.25 7.10
N CYS A 94 35.43 -11.36 7.79
CA CYS A 94 36.21 -11.83 8.93
C CYS A 94 37.64 -12.15 8.52
#